data_AF-A0A4U6CBY7-F1
#
_entry.id   AF-A0A4U6CBY7-F1
#
_cell.length_a   1.000
_cell.length_b   1.000
_cell.length_c   1.000
_cell.angle_alpha   90.00
_cell.angle_beta   90.00
_cell.angle_gamma   90.00
#
_symmetry.space_group_name_H-M   'P 1'
#
loop_
_entity.id
_entity.type
_entity.pdbx_description
1 polymer ?
#
loop_
_entity_poly.entity_id
_entity_poly.type
_entity_poly.pdbx_seq_one_letter_code
_entity_poly.pdbx_strand_id
1 'polypeptide(L)'
;MHAASHVSMEVHAEFERIGRLELRRLADELLGDPDPVVVDRSVRFVLAETRGLWHGRARAKICRRLKHHGLGRAHRDLLVACILRRLSTGAFSEQFKDQLRLAMQLDPGRAAEAGTACLSSPKPHVRRYARWVLGHADG
;
A
#
# COMPACT_ATOMS: atom_id res chain seq x y z
N MET A 1 12.58 -16.93 15.51
CA MET A 1 12.19 -15.52 15.24
C MET A 1 13.17 -14.76 14.32
N HIS A 2 14.18 -15.40 13.69
CA HIS A 2 15.18 -14.71 12.86
C HIS A 2 14.88 -14.67 11.34
N ALA A 3 14.06 -15.60 10.82
CA ALA A 3 13.83 -15.72 9.37
C ALA A 3 12.95 -14.59 8.78
N ALA A 4 11.93 -14.13 9.51
CA ALA A 4 10.99 -13.10 9.02
C ALA A 4 11.68 -11.72 8.84
N SER A 5 12.66 -11.41 9.68
CA SER A 5 13.44 -10.17 9.58
C SER A 5 14.42 -10.19 8.40
N HIS A 6 15.05 -11.34 8.12
CA HIS A 6 15.98 -11.47 6.99
C HIS A 6 15.26 -11.38 5.63
N VAL A 7 14.14 -12.11 5.49
CA VAL A 7 13.30 -12.07 4.28
C VAL A 7 12.76 -10.66 4.02
N SER A 8 12.38 -9.95 5.08
CA SER A 8 11.94 -8.55 4.95
C SER A 8 13.08 -7.67 4.44
N MET A 9 14.29 -7.79 4.99
CA MET A 9 15.47 -7.01 4.56
C MET A 9 15.89 -7.27 3.11
N GLU A 10 15.85 -8.51 2.63
CA GLU A 10 16.19 -8.86 1.25
C GLU A 10 15.19 -8.29 0.24
N VAL A 11 13.88 -8.38 0.55
CA VAL A 11 12.81 -7.79 -0.29
C VAL A 11 12.94 -6.27 -0.36
N HIS A 12 13.33 -5.63 0.75
CA HIS A 12 13.65 -4.20 0.76
C HIS A 12 14.81 -3.86 -0.16
N ALA A 13 15.90 -4.63 -0.12
CA ALA A 13 17.08 -4.39 -0.94
C ALA A 13 16.82 -4.55 -2.45
N GLU A 14 15.98 -5.52 -2.85
CA GLU A 14 15.56 -5.68 -4.25
C GLU A 14 14.90 -4.39 -4.77
N PHE A 15 13.90 -3.90 -4.05
CA PHE A 15 13.11 -2.75 -4.49
C PHE A 15 13.76 -1.40 -4.25
N GLU A 16 14.90 -1.33 -3.56
CA GLU A 16 15.59 -0.06 -3.35
C GLU A 16 16.37 0.38 -4.59
N ARG A 17 16.79 -0.59 -5.41
CA ARG A 17 17.59 -0.38 -6.62
C ARG A 17 16.78 -0.30 -7.90
N ILE A 18 15.49 -0.63 -7.85
CA ILE A 18 14.60 -0.68 -9.01
C ILE A 18 14.37 0.73 -9.59
N GLY A 19 14.57 0.87 -10.89
CA GLY A 19 14.43 2.15 -11.58
C GLY A 19 12.98 2.50 -11.91
N ARG A 20 12.76 3.77 -12.30
CA ARG A 20 11.44 4.25 -12.76
C ARG A 20 10.85 3.39 -13.89
N LEU A 21 11.67 2.95 -14.86
CA LEU A 21 11.19 2.16 -16.00
C LEU A 21 10.69 0.79 -15.56
N GLU A 22 11.43 0.12 -14.71
CA GLU A 22 11.07 -1.19 -14.15
C GLU A 22 9.82 -1.10 -13.27
N LEU A 23 9.72 -0.08 -12.42
CA LEU A 23 8.51 0.15 -11.63
C LEU A 23 7.28 0.43 -12.49
N ARG A 24 7.46 1.16 -13.60
CA ARG A 24 6.39 1.40 -14.56
C ARG A 24 5.97 0.09 -15.23
N ARG A 25 6.93 -0.74 -15.64
CA ARG A 25 6.69 -2.05 -16.25
C ARG A 25 5.95 -2.98 -15.28
N LEU A 26 6.43 -3.13 -14.04
CA LEU A 26 5.78 -3.91 -12.99
C LEU A 26 4.32 -3.48 -12.81
N ALA A 27 4.08 -2.16 -12.76
CA ALA A 27 2.72 -1.67 -12.63
C ALA A 27 1.90 -2.01 -13.89
N ASP A 28 2.44 -1.88 -15.09
CA ASP A 28 1.73 -2.06 -16.36
C ASP A 28 1.43 -3.55 -16.64
N GLU A 29 2.23 -4.48 -16.13
CA GLU A 29 1.97 -5.93 -16.16
C GLU A 29 0.74 -6.34 -15.34
N LEU A 30 0.23 -5.49 -14.44
CA LEU A 30 -1.05 -5.70 -13.74
C LEU A 30 -2.29 -5.35 -14.57
N LEU A 31 -2.15 -5.00 -15.86
CA LEU A 31 -3.28 -4.74 -16.74
C LEU A 31 -3.78 -6.05 -17.38
N GLY A 32 -5.11 -6.25 -17.39
CA GLY A 32 -5.71 -7.47 -17.93
C GLY A 32 -5.76 -8.58 -16.88
N ASP A 33 -5.33 -9.79 -17.24
CA ASP A 33 -5.25 -10.97 -16.36
C ASP A 33 -3.77 -11.27 -16.06
N PRO A 34 -3.20 -10.71 -14.98
CA PRO A 34 -1.78 -10.83 -14.70
C PRO A 34 -1.41 -12.20 -14.16
N ASP A 35 -0.18 -12.64 -14.47
CA ASP A 35 0.42 -13.81 -13.83
C ASP A 35 0.42 -13.63 -12.28
N PRO A 36 0.03 -14.67 -11.50
CA PRO A 36 0.10 -14.63 -10.04
C PRO A 36 1.46 -14.17 -9.48
N VAL A 37 2.57 -14.44 -10.17
CA VAL A 37 3.92 -13.97 -9.81
C VAL A 37 4.03 -12.45 -9.87
N VAL A 38 3.40 -11.81 -10.88
CA VAL A 38 3.37 -10.34 -11.01
C VAL A 38 2.54 -9.73 -9.89
N VAL A 39 1.41 -10.37 -9.53
CA VAL A 39 0.57 -9.94 -8.40
C VAL A 39 1.36 -10.01 -7.09
N ASP A 40 1.99 -11.15 -6.80
CA ASP A 40 2.79 -11.35 -5.60
C ASP A 40 3.96 -10.35 -5.52
N ARG A 41 4.72 -10.17 -6.61
CA ARG A 41 5.81 -9.18 -6.66
C ARG A 41 5.31 -7.75 -6.43
N SER A 42 4.17 -7.39 -7.00
CA SER A 42 3.53 -6.09 -6.81
C SER A 42 3.07 -5.87 -5.36
N VAL A 43 2.53 -6.91 -4.72
CA VAL A 43 2.19 -6.88 -3.29
C VAL A 43 3.46 -6.65 -2.47
N ARG A 44 4.52 -7.42 -2.69
CA ARG A 44 5.81 -7.25 -1.99
C ARG A 44 6.36 -5.85 -2.15
N PHE A 45 6.28 -5.25 -3.35
CA PHE A 45 6.71 -3.86 -3.56
C PHE A 45 5.88 -2.84 -2.75
N VAL A 46 4.56 -3.02 -2.68
CA VAL A 46 3.70 -2.14 -1.86
C VAL A 46 4.06 -2.28 -0.38
N LEU A 47 4.35 -3.49 0.09
CA LEU A 47 4.73 -3.76 1.49
C LEU A 47 6.12 -3.19 1.83
N ALA A 48 7.05 -3.23 0.89
CA ALA A 48 8.39 -2.67 1.08
C ALA A 48 8.32 -1.15 1.36
N GLU A 49 9.06 -0.68 2.37
CA GLU A 49 9.17 0.73 2.78
C GLU A 49 10.33 1.49 2.10
N THR A 50 10.60 1.18 0.83
CA THR A 50 11.64 1.87 0.03
C THR A 50 11.25 3.32 -0.30
N ARG A 51 12.25 4.19 -0.48
CA ARG A 51 12.06 5.65 -0.68
C ARG A 51 12.66 6.19 -1.98
N GLY A 52 12.98 5.32 -2.93
CA GLY A 52 13.54 5.73 -4.21
C GLY A 52 12.64 6.67 -5.01
N LEU A 53 13.27 7.40 -5.93
CA LEU A 53 12.57 8.34 -6.81
C LEU A 53 11.46 7.60 -7.55
N TRP A 54 10.26 8.18 -7.60
CA TRP A 54 9.07 7.60 -8.25
C TRP A 54 8.37 6.45 -7.49
N HIS A 55 8.92 5.94 -6.37
CA HIS A 55 8.32 4.80 -5.65
C HIS A 55 6.90 5.10 -5.13
N GLY A 56 6.67 6.31 -4.61
CA GLY A 56 5.33 6.73 -4.21
C GLY A 56 4.30 6.66 -5.34
N ARG A 57 4.72 7.05 -6.55
CA ARG A 57 3.87 7.02 -7.75
C ARG A 57 3.66 5.60 -8.24
N ALA A 58 4.70 4.77 -8.19
CA ALA A 58 4.60 3.34 -8.46
C ALA A 58 3.58 2.67 -7.54
N ARG A 59 3.68 2.87 -6.21
CA ARG A 59 2.74 2.31 -5.23
C ARG A 59 1.31 2.76 -5.50
N ALA A 60 1.10 4.04 -5.79
CA ALA A 60 -0.23 4.54 -6.15
C ALA A 60 -0.79 3.86 -7.40
N LYS A 61 0.02 3.73 -8.45
CA LYS A 61 -0.37 3.09 -9.72
C LYS A 61 -0.67 1.60 -9.55
N ILE A 62 0.19 0.90 -8.80
CA ILE A 62 0.03 -0.52 -8.48
C ILE A 62 -1.23 -0.74 -7.65
N CYS A 63 -1.46 0.05 -6.59
CA CYS A 63 -2.66 -0.11 -5.75
C CYS A 63 -3.96 0.13 -6.53
N ARG A 64 -3.95 1.09 -7.46
CA ARG A 64 -5.10 1.32 -8.35
C ARG A 64 -5.44 0.12 -9.22
N ARG A 65 -4.45 -0.70 -9.56
CA ARG A 65 -4.61 -1.89 -10.42
C ARG A 65 -4.92 -3.14 -9.60
N LEU A 66 -4.21 -3.35 -8.50
CA LEU A 66 -4.44 -4.47 -7.56
C LEU A 66 -5.88 -4.56 -7.09
N LYS A 67 -6.58 -3.43 -6.99
CA LYS A 67 -7.98 -3.39 -6.58
C LYS A 67 -8.94 -4.15 -7.51
N HIS A 68 -8.53 -4.41 -8.76
CA HIS A 68 -9.33 -5.15 -9.73
C HIS A 68 -9.04 -6.65 -9.74
N HIS A 69 -8.06 -7.10 -8.94
CA HIS A 69 -7.58 -8.47 -8.94
C HIS A 69 -8.06 -9.23 -7.70
N GLY A 70 -8.36 -10.52 -7.87
CA GLY A 70 -8.72 -11.43 -6.79
C GLY A 70 -7.53 -11.68 -5.86
N LEU A 71 -7.39 -10.88 -4.81
CA LEU A 71 -6.33 -11.08 -3.82
C LEU A 71 -6.74 -12.12 -2.77
N GLY A 72 -5.87 -13.12 -2.56
CA GLY A 72 -6.01 -14.06 -1.45
C GLY A 72 -5.99 -13.36 -0.08
N ARG A 73 -6.61 -13.99 0.92
CA ARG A 73 -6.77 -13.42 2.28
C ARG A 73 -5.46 -12.90 2.87
N ALA A 74 -4.38 -13.68 2.79
CA ALA A 74 -3.07 -13.29 3.31
C ALA A 74 -2.53 -11.98 2.69
N HIS A 75 -2.63 -11.82 1.37
CA HIS A 75 -2.23 -10.57 0.70
C HIS A 75 -3.09 -9.39 1.12
N ARG A 76 -4.40 -9.59 1.24
CA ARG A 76 -5.33 -8.54 1.70
C ARG A 76 -4.96 -8.05 3.09
N ASP A 77 -4.76 -8.98 4.03
CA ASP A 77 -4.45 -8.67 5.42
C ASP A 77 -3.12 -7.91 5.55
N LEU A 78 -2.08 -8.34 4.82
CA LEU A 78 -0.78 -7.68 4.80
C LEU A 78 -0.85 -6.27 4.21
N LEU A 79 -1.54 -6.09 3.09
CA LEU A 79 -1.70 -4.79 2.45
C LEU A 79 -2.46 -3.82 3.35
N VAL A 80 -3.60 -4.25 3.89
CA VAL A 80 -4.40 -3.43 4.81
C VAL A 80 -3.57 -3.05 6.03
N ALA A 81 -2.90 -4.01 6.69
CA ALA A 81 -2.06 -3.72 7.85
C ALA A 81 -0.93 -2.72 7.52
N CYS A 82 -0.25 -2.90 6.40
CA CYS A 82 0.84 -2.03 5.96
C CYS A 82 0.35 -0.59 5.70
N ILE A 83 -0.75 -0.45 4.95
CA ILE A 83 -1.30 0.86 4.57
C ILE A 83 -1.84 1.58 5.81
N LEU A 84 -2.60 0.91 6.67
CA LEU A 84 -3.13 1.54 7.89
C LEU A 84 -2.03 1.90 8.89
N ARG A 85 -0.94 1.11 8.98
CA ARG A 85 0.26 1.49 9.75
C ARG A 85 0.91 2.77 9.21
N ARG A 86 1.01 2.91 7.88
CA ARG A 86 1.53 4.15 7.28
C ARG A 86 0.64 5.34 7.65
N LEU A 87 -0.69 5.18 7.60
CA LEU A 87 -1.63 6.22 8.01
C LEU A 87 -1.39 6.65 9.47
N SER A 88 -1.36 5.71 10.41
CA SER A 88 -1.21 6.01 11.84
C SER A 88 0.14 6.67 12.17
N THR A 89 1.21 6.22 11.52
CA THR A 89 2.55 6.76 11.74
C THR A 89 2.81 8.07 10.98
N GLY A 90 2.02 8.39 9.96
CA GLY A 90 2.31 9.51 9.04
C GLY A 90 3.44 9.21 8.06
N ALA A 91 3.86 7.95 7.91
CA ALA A 91 4.94 7.53 7.03
C ALA A 91 4.47 7.39 5.57
N PHE A 92 3.96 8.47 4.99
CA PHE A 92 3.44 8.50 3.62
C PHE A 92 3.65 9.85 2.92
N SER A 93 3.48 9.87 1.60
CA SER A 93 3.59 11.06 0.74
C SER A 93 2.24 11.43 0.11
N GLU A 94 2.17 12.53 -0.65
CA GLU A 94 0.91 13.06 -1.20
C GLU A 94 0.09 12.09 -2.07
N GLN A 95 0.73 11.07 -2.65
CA GLN A 95 0.08 10.07 -3.53
C GLN A 95 -0.56 8.91 -2.76
N PHE A 96 -0.67 9.02 -1.44
CA PHE A 96 -1.08 7.93 -0.56
C PHE A 96 -2.57 7.58 -0.64
N LYS A 97 -3.43 8.47 -1.16
CA LYS A 97 -4.87 8.21 -1.27
C LYS A 97 -5.20 6.96 -2.09
N ASP A 98 -4.42 6.64 -3.13
CA ASP A 98 -4.65 5.42 -3.91
C ASP A 98 -4.37 4.14 -3.11
N GLN A 99 -3.43 4.19 -2.15
CA GLN A 99 -3.22 3.09 -1.21
C GLN A 99 -4.41 2.97 -0.24
N LEU A 100 -4.90 4.09 0.27
CA LEU A 100 -6.07 4.07 1.16
C LEU A 100 -7.35 3.58 0.47
N ARG A 101 -7.56 3.93 -0.80
CA ARG A 101 -8.68 3.37 -1.60
C ARG A 101 -8.61 1.86 -1.68
N LEU A 102 -7.40 1.32 -1.90
CA LEU A 102 -7.22 -0.13 -1.88
C LEU A 102 -7.55 -0.69 -0.49
N ALA A 103 -7.03 -0.10 0.59
CA ALA A 103 -7.33 -0.56 1.95
C ALA A 103 -8.84 -0.55 2.26
N MET A 104 -9.55 0.53 1.92
CA MET A 104 -11.00 0.63 2.10
C MET A 104 -11.76 -0.42 1.27
N GLN A 105 -11.34 -0.69 0.03
CA GLN A 105 -11.99 -1.72 -0.78
C GLN A 105 -11.72 -3.13 -0.24
N LEU A 106 -10.52 -3.38 0.28
CA LEU A 106 -10.14 -4.69 0.81
C LEU A 106 -10.74 -4.96 2.19
N ASP A 107 -10.85 -3.94 3.05
CA ASP A 107 -11.41 -4.03 4.39
C ASP A 107 -11.93 -2.65 4.86
N PRO A 108 -13.21 -2.32 4.56
CA PRO A 108 -13.80 -1.04 4.94
C PRO A 108 -13.82 -0.82 6.45
N GLY A 109 -14.10 -1.88 7.23
CA GLY A 109 -14.22 -1.82 8.68
C GLY A 109 -12.91 -1.41 9.34
N ARG A 110 -11.81 -2.13 9.04
CA ARG A 110 -10.48 -1.77 9.56
C ARG A 110 -10.02 -0.40 9.09
N ALA A 111 -10.37 0.00 7.87
CA ALA A 111 -10.04 1.33 7.37
C ALA A 111 -10.78 2.43 8.15
N ALA A 112 -12.07 2.25 8.44
CA ALA A 112 -12.86 3.18 9.24
C ALA A 112 -12.34 3.26 10.69
N GLU A 113 -12.05 2.13 11.33
CA GLU A 113 -11.47 2.08 12.68
C GLU A 113 -10.14 2.85 12.75
N ALA A 114 -9.24 2.60 11.80
CA ALA A 114 -7.97 3.32 11.71
C ALA A 114 -8.17 4.82 11.44
N GLY A 115 -9.14 5.18 10.60
CA GLY A 115 -9.56 6.57 10.37
C GLY A 115 -9.96 7.25 11.68
N THR A 116 -10.88 6.65 12.44
CA THR A 116 -11.33 7.17 13.74
C THR A 116 -10.18 7.34 14.72
N ALA A 117 -9.33 6.32 14.87
CA ALA A 117 -8.16 6.38 15.74
C ALA A 117 -7.18 7.50 15.34
N CYS A 118 -7.06 7.79 14.05
CA CYS A 118 -6.13 8.81 13.54
C CYS A 118 -6.66 10.26 13.64
N LEU A 119 -7.94 10.48 14.01
CA LEU A 119 -8.50 11.82 14.19
C LEU A 119 -7.83 12.59 15.35
N SER A 120 -7.36 11.88 16.37
CA SER A 120 -6.64 12.46 17.53
C SER A 120 -5.13 12.58 17.31
N SER A 121 -4.61 12.22 16.12
CA SER A 121 -3.17 12.26 15.85
C SER A 121 -2.61 13.67 16.05
N PRO A 122 -1.41 13.83 16.65
CA PRO A 122 -0.76 15.14 16.75
C PRO A 122 -0.39 15.70 15.38
N LYS A 123 -0.24 14.86 14.36
CA LYS A 123 0.18 15.24 13.00
C LYS A 123 -1.00 15.76 12.16
N PRO A 124 -1.01 17.04 11.73
CA PRO A 124 -2.14 17.60 10.98
C PRO A 124 -2.43 16.87 9.66
N HIS A 125 -1.40 16.39 8.97
CA HIS A 125 -1.56 15.65 7.72
C HIS A 125 -2.21 14.27 7.95
N VAL A 126 -1.88 13.57 9.05
CA VAL A 126 -2.55 12.32 9.42
C VAL A 126 -4.04 12.56 9.67
N ARG A 127 -4.40 13.58 10.47
CA ARG A 127 -5.81 13.94 10.72
C ARG A 127 -6.58 14.27 9.43
N ARG A 128 -5.94 14.98 8.49
CA ARG A 128 -6.55 15.31 7.18
C ARG A 128 -6.87 14.04 6.40
N TYR A 129 -5.95 13.08 6.36
CA TYR A 129 -6.16 11.81 5.67
C TYR A 129 -7.16 10.90 6.40
N ALA A 130 -7.16 10.91 7.73
CA ALA A 130 -8.14 10.21 8.56
C ALA A 130 -9.58 10.67 8.25
N ARG A 131 -9.81 11.99 8.24
CA ARG A 131 -11.12 12.54 7.83
C ARG A 131 -11.49 12.16 6.40
N TRP A 132 -10.51 12.16 5.50
CA TRP A 132 -10.74 11.75 4.12
C TRP A 132 -11.18 10.28 4.03
N VAL A 133 -10.53 9.37 4.77
CA VAL A 133 -10.94 7.95 4.86
C VAL A 133 -12.36 7.83 5.37
N LEU A 134 -12.68 8.47 6.51
CA LEU A 134 -14.01 8.39 7.11
C LEU A 134 -15.11 8.94 6.20
N GLY A 135 -14.83 10.00 5.43
CA GLY A 135 -15.79 10.54 4.46
C GLY A 135 -15.93 9.72 3.17
N HIS A 136 -15.15 8.64 2.98
CA HIS A 136 -15.15 7.80 1.78
C HIS A 136 -15.28 6.30 2.11
N ALA A 137 -15.39 5.92 3.39
CA ALA A 137 -15.57 4.53 3.80
C ALA A 137 -17.02 4.06 3.64
N ASP A 138 -17.97 4.98 3.46
CA ASP A 138 -19.41 4.74 3.29
C ASP A 138 -19.86 4.64 1.81
N GLY A 139 -18.93 4.44 0.88
CA GLY A 139 -19.18 4.45 -0.57
C GLY A 139 -19.15 3.09 -1.23
#